data_AF-A0A7V9ENK5-F1
#
_entry.id   AF-A0A7V9ENK5-F1
#
_cell.length_a   1.000
_cell.length_b   1.000
_cell.length_c   1.000
_cell.angle_alpha   90.00
_cell.angle_beta   90.00
_cell.angle_gamma   90.00
#
_symmetry.space_group_name_H-M   'P 1'
#
loop_
_entity.id
_entity.type
_entity.pdbx_description
1 polymer ?
#
loop_
_entity_poly.entity_id
_entity_poly.type
_entity_poly.pdbx_seq_one_letter_code
_entity_poly.pdbx_strand_id
1 'polypeptide(L)'
;MPKNTAAEPRPLRTLVLVDESNVGSSVRTAGRGLDWLRLREFLAGSESGCELVEMVVYAGLPPAIPLWQDERDKKNKFIHWLRSNGFMVVTKDGAPAEEGHYKANVDVMMAIDALE
;
A
#
# COMPACT_ATOMS: atom_id res chain seq x y z
N MET A 1 26.57 43.50 1.11
CA MET A 1 25.97 42.59 2.10
C MET A 1 25.69 41.26 1.43
N PRO A 2 26.35 40.15 1.81
CA PRO A 2 25.97 38.86 1.26
C PRO A 2 24.62 38.46 1.86
N LYS A 3 23.67 38.09 0.99
CA LYS A 3 22.39 37.52 1.41
C LYS A 3 22.69 36.20 2.12
N ASN A 4 22.39 36.14 3.40
CA ASN A 4 22.44 34.91 4.17
C ASN A 4 21.29 34.03 3.67
N THR A 5 21.55 33.21 2.66
CA THR A 5 20.60 32.21 2.18
C THR A 5 20.53 31.15 3.27
N ALA A 6 19.63 31.34 4.25
CA ALA A 6 19.26 30.28 5.16
C ALA A 6 18.86 29.09 4.28
N ALA A 7 19.59 27.99 4.41
CA ALA A 7 19.28 26.77 3.67
C ALA A 7 17.82 26.42 3.95
N GLU A 8 16.99 26.33 2.91
CA GLU A 8 15.62 25.87 3.10
C GLU A 8 15.66 24.51 3.79
N PRO A 9 14.77 24.28 4.78
CA PRO A 9 14.75 23.02 5.50
C PRO A 9 14.59 21.90 4.48
N ARG A 10 15.49 20.92 4.51
CA ARG A 10 15.39 19.75 3.62
C ARG A 10 14.04 19.08 3.88
N PRO A 11 13.30 18.72 2.83
CA PRO A 11 12.02 18.05 2.99
C PRO A 11 12.21 16.76 3.77
N LEU A 12 11.25 16.45 4.64
CA LEU A 12 11.28 15.20 5.39
C LEU A 12 11.05 14.04 4.42
N ARG A 13 11.99 13.10 4.38
CA ARG A 13 11.88 11.91 3.52
C ARG A 13 10.89 10.94 4.16
N THR A 14 9.84 10.58 3.44
CA THR A 14 8.75 9.74 3.95
C THR A 14 8.67 8.44 3.15
N LEU A 15 8.69 7.31 3.87
CA LEU A 15 8.35 5.99 3.35
C LEU A 15 6.94 5.64 3.83
N VAL A 16 6.07 5.22 2.92
CA VAL A 16 4.70 4.82 3.26
C VAL A 16 4.54 3.32 3.03
N LEU A 17 4.22 2.58 4.08
CA LEU A 17 3.95 1.14 4.04
C LEU A 17 2.47 0.92 4.33
N VAL A 18 1.76 0.30 3.39
CA VAL A 18 0.30 0.15 3.46
C VAL A 18 -0.08 -1.31 3.50
N ASP A 19 -0.80 -1.72 4.54
CA ASP A 19 -1.55 -2.98 4.55
C ASP A 19 -2.89 -2.78 3.83
N GLU A 20 -2.98 -3.31 2.61
CA GLU A 20 -4.18 -3.18 1.78
C GLU A 20 -5.40 -3.85 2.40
N SER A 21 -5.23 -4.97 3.10
CA SER A 21 -6.35 -5.74 3.63
C SER A 21 -6.96 -5.06 4.85
N ASN A 22 -6.12 -4.46 5.70
CA ASN A 22 -6.56 -3.63 6.82
C ASN A 22 -7.17 -2.30 6.37
N VAL A 23 -6.58 -1.64 5.36
CA VAL A 23 -7.14 -0.40 4.81
C VAL A 23 -8.48 -0.67 4.13
N GLY A 24 -8.54 -1.69 3.28
CA GLY A 24 -9.76 -2.07 2.55
C GLY A 24 -10.90 -2.50 3.47
N SER A 25 -10.60 -3.23 4.55
CA SER A 25 -11.62 -3.61 5.53
C SER A 25 -12.14 -2.40 6.30
N SER A 26 -11.24 -1.51 6.75
CA SER A 26 -11.60 -0.28 7.47
C SER A 26 -12.50 0.64 6.64
N VAL A 27 -12.18 0.80 5.35
CA VAL A 27 -12.96 1.64 4.42
C VAL A 27 -14.35 1.05 4.16
N ARG A 28 -14.45 -0.27 3.98
CA ARG A 28 -15.74 -0.98 3.85
C ARG A 28 -16.60 -0.82 5.11
N THR A 29 -16.01 -1.00 6.29
CA THR A 29 -16.72 -0.80 7.57
C THR A 29 -17.21 0.64 7.73
N ALA A 30 -16.46 1.63 7.23
CA ALA A 30 -16.88 3.02 7.21
C ALA A 30 -17.92 3.36 6.12
N GLY A 31 -18.28 2.42 5.25
CA GLY A 31 -19.22 2.63 4.14
C GLY A 31 -18.71 3.61 3.07
N ARG A 32 -17.38 3.76 2.94
CA ARG A 32 -16.75 4.70 2.01
C ARG A 32 -16.00 3.98 0.89
N GLY A 33 -15.66 4.71 -0.15
CA GLY A 33 -14.66 4.30 -1.14
C GLY A 33 -13.29 4.87 -0.77
N LEU A 34 -12.22 4.18 -1.15
CA LEU A 34 -10.86 4.69 -1.03
C LEU A 34 -10.35 5.17 -2.37
N ASP A 35 -9.96 6.44 -2.43
CA ASP A 35 -9.20 6.99 -3.53
C ASP A 35 -7.70 6.89 -3.21
N TRP A 36 -7.03 5.91 -3.81
CA TRP A 36 -5.61 5.64 -3.60
C TRP A 36 -4.71 6.78 -4.10
N LEU A 37 -5.09 7.44 -5.20
CA LEU A 37 -4.32 8.54 -5.78
C LEU A 37 -4.36 9.74 -4.85
N ARG A 38 -5.55 10.09 -4.38
CA ARG A 38 -5.73 11.17 -3.42
C ARG A 38 -5.07 10.87 -2.07
N LEU A 39 -5.07 9.61 -1.63
CA LEU A 39 -4.34 9.21 -0.42
C LEU A 39 -2.82 9.46 -0.57
N ARG A 40 -2.24 9.06 -1.70
CA ARG A 40 -0.82 9.29 -2.00
C ARG A 40 -0.49 10.78 -2.03
N GLU A 41 -1.30 11.58 -2.72
CA GLU A 41 -1.12 13.03 -2.80
C GLU A 41 -1.28 13.70 -1.44
N PHE A 42 -2.21 13.24 -0.60
CA PHE A 42 -2.38 13.77 0.74
C PHE A 42 -1.18 13.45 1.65
N LEU A 43 -0.67 12.22 1.60
CA LEU A 43 0.44 11.79 2.46
C LEU A 43 1.78 12.38 2.04
N ALA A 44 1.97 12.61 0.74
CA ALA A 44 3.29 12.90 0.21
C ALA A 44 3.29 13.76 -1.06
N GLY A 45 2.24 14.55 -1.27
CA GLY A 45 2.18 15.57 -2.31
C GLY A 45 3.09 16.75 -2.00
N SER A 46 3.32 17.61 -2.99
CA SER A 46 4.23 18.75 -2.90
C SER A 46 3.92 19.73 -1.77
N GLU A 47 2.67 19.77 -1.30
CA GLU A 47 2.21 20.65 -0.21
C GLU A 47 2.49 20.07 1.19
N SER A 48 2.85 18.79 1.29
CA SER A 48 3.08 18.10 2.57
C SER A 48 4.41 18.47 3.25
N GLY A 49 5.29 19.20 2.55
CA GLY A 49 6.67 19.46 3.01
C GLY A 49 7.53 18.19 3.12
N CYS A 50 7.01 17.06 2.64
CA CYS A 50 7.65 15.76 2.64
C CYS A 50 8.07 15.38 1.21
N GLU A 51 9.18 14.67 1.11
CA GLU A 51 9.63 14.02 -0.10
C GLU A 51 9.24 12.53 0.00
N LEU A 52 8.28 12.08 -0.82
CA LEU A 52 7.94 10.66 -0.89
C LEU A 52 9.14 9.89 -1.42
N VAL A 53 9.73 9.04 -0.60
CA VAL A 53 10.77 8.10 -1.05
C VAL A 53 10.12 7.00 -1.86
N GLU A 54 9.10 6.34 -1.28
CA GLU A 54 8.32 5.31 -1.95
C GLU A 54 6.99 5.10 -1.19
N MET A 55 5.97 4.60 -1.89
CA MET A 55 4.74 4.10 -1.30
C MET A 55 4.54 2.63 -1.68
N VAL A 56 4.71 1.75 -0.69
CA VAL A 56 4.63 0.31 -0.85
C VAL A 56 3.30 -0.21 -0.32
N VAL A 57 2.53 -0.88 -1.17
CA VAL A 57 1.26 -1.51 -0.84
C VAL A 57 1.48 -3.01 -0.71
N TYR A 58 1.23 -3.54 0.48
CA TYR A 58 1.29 -4.97 0.79
C TYR A 58 -0.10 -5.57 0.61
N ALA A 59 -0.21 -6.49 -0.34
CA ALA A 59 -1.47 -7.14 -0.70
C ALA A 59 -1.38 -8.65 -0.53
N GLY A 60 -2.31 -9.21 0.24
CA GLY A 60 -2.57 -10.65 0.26
C GLY A 60 -3.33 -11.10 -0.97
N LEU A 61 -2.85 -12.15 -1.64
CA LEU A 61 -3.54 -12.79 -2.74
C LEU A 61 -4.34 -14.01 -2.23
N PRO A 62 -5.56 -14.24 -2.73
CA PRO A 62 -6.25 -15.51 -2.50
C PRO A 62 -5.40 -16.69 -2.98
N PRO A 63 -5.48 -17.88 -2.38
CA PRO A 63 -4.67 -19.04 -2.75
C PRO A 63 -4.78 -19.37 -4.24
N ALA A 64 -3.70 -19.85 -4.85
CA ALA A 64 -3.67 -20.24 -6.26
C ALA A 64 -4.34 -21.61 -6.50
N ILE A 65 -5.60 -21.75 -6.07
CA ILE A 65 -6.43 -22.96 -6.26
C ILE A 65 -7.73 -22.58 -6.98
N PRO A 66 -8.36 -23.53 -7.71
CA PRO A 66 -9.54 -23.23 -8.52
C PRO A 66 -10.69 -22.57 -7.77
N LEU A 67 -10.87 -22.90 -6.49
CA LEU A 67 -11.92 -22.34 -5.63
C LEU A 67 -11.84 -20.81 -5.52
N TRP A 68 -10.64 -20.23 -5.55
CA TRP A 68 -10.41 -18.81 -5.34
C TRP A 68 -10.01 -18.07 -6.62
N GLN A 69 -10.10 -18.71 -7.78
CA GLN A 69 -9.60 -18.14 -9.03
C GLN A 69 -10.28 -16.82 -9.38
N ASP A 70 -11.60 -16.73 -9.25
CA ASP A 70 -12.36 -15.51 -9.53
C ASP A 70 -11.98 -14.34 -8.61
N GLU A 71 -11.77 -14.63 -7.32
CA GLU A 71 -11.32 -13.62 -6.35
C GLU A 71 -9.88 -13.20 -6.62
N ARG A 72 -9.02 -14.17 -6.94
CA ARG A 72 -7.61 -13.94 -7.29
C ARG A 72 -7.51 -13.07 -8.54
N ASP A 73 -8.35 -13.30 -9.54
CA ASP A 73 -8.38 -12.51 -10.77
C ASP A 73 -8.85 -11.07 -10.53
N LYS A 74 -9.88 -10.87 -9.69
CA LYS A 74 -10.31 -9.53 -9.26
C LYS A 74 -9.18 -8.81 -8.52
N LYS A 75 -8.51 -9.50 -7.59
CA LYS A 75 -7.38 -8.96 -6.82
C LYS A 75 -6.19 -8.63 -7.72
N ASN A 76 -5.87 -9.49 -8.68
CA ASN A 76 -4.81 -9.28 -9.66
C ASN A 76 -5.08 -8.07 -10.55
N LYS A 77 -6.31 -7.88 -11.01
CA LYS A 77 -6.70 -6.66 -11.77
C LYS A 77 -6.48 -5.41 -10.94
N PHE A 78 -6.84 -5.44 -9.65
CA PHE A 78 -6.63 -4.32 -8.74
C PHE A 78 -5.13 -4.04 -8.49
N ILE A 79 -4.33 -5.07 -8.24
CA ILE A 79 -2.87 -4.95 -8.10
C ILE A 79 -2.22 -4.40 -9.37
N HIS A 80 -2.67 -4.87 -10.53
CA HIS A 80 -2.21 -4.36 -11.81
C HIS A 80 -2.55 -2.88 -11.97
N TRP A 81 -3.78 -2.47 -11.61
CA TRP A 81 -4.17 -1.06 -11.60
C TRP A 81 -3.27 -0.22 -10.67
N LEU A 82 -3.00 -0.67 -9.44
CA LEU A 82 -2.09 0.03 -8.53
C LEU A 82 -0.69 0.21 -9.14
N ARG A 83 -0.10 -0.87 -9.68
CA ARG A 83 1.21 -0.81 -10.33
C ARG A 83 1.24 0.16 -11.52
N SER A 84 0.18 0.14 -12.34
CA SER A 84 0.05 1.06 -13.48
C SER A 84 -0.12 2.53 -13.07
N ASN A 85 -0.56 2.80 -11.83
CA ASN A 85 -0.64 4.14 -11.25
C ASN A 85 0.62 4.51 -10.45
N GLY A 86 1.70 3.75 -10.58
CA GLY A 86 3.00 4.05 -9.99
C GLY A 86 3.11 3.75 -8.49
N PHE A 87 2.28 2.85 -7.97
CA PHE A 87 2.47 2.30 -6.62
C PHE A 87 3.39 1.08 -6.68
N MET A 88 4.33 0.96 -5.75
CA MET A 88 5.04 -0.29 -5.53
C MET A 88 4.10 -1.26 -4.81
N VAL A 89 3.91 -2.46 -5.34
CA VAL A 89 2.98 -3.44 -4.75
C VAL A 89 3.70 -4.75 -4.49
N VAL A 90 3.78 -5.10 -3.20
CA VAL A 90 4.34 -6.36 -2.71
C VAL A 90 3.17 -7.32 -2.46
N THR A 91 3.23 -8.50 -3.08
CA THR A 91 2.16 -9.49 -3.02
C THR A 91 2.60 -10.72 -2.27
N LYS A 92 1.73 -11.27 -1.42
CA LYS A 92 1.95 -12.55 -0.75
C LYS A 92 0.79 -13.49 -1.00
N ASP A 93 1.09 -14.69 -1.47
CA ASP A 93 0.08 -15.72 -1.63
C ASP A 93 -0.45 -16.16 -0.27
N GLY A 94 -1.77 -16.18 -0.14
CA GLY A 94 -2.47 -16.71 1.00
C GLY A 94 -2.39 -18.24 1.04
N ALA A 95 -2.39 -18.77 2.25
CA ALA A 95 -2.59 -20.19 2.48
C ALA A 95 -4.09 -20.46 2.72
N PRO A 96 -4.64 -21.59 2.23
CA PRO A 96 -5.95 -22.05 2.63
C PRO A 96 -6.00 -22.18 4.17
N ALA A 97 -7.07 -21.68 4.78
CA ALA A 97 -7.39 -21.88 6.18
C ALA A 97 -8.61 -22.81 6.30
N GLU A 98 -8.97 -23.17 7.53
CA GLU A 98 -10.18 -23.94 7.79
C GLU A 98 -11.45 -23.18 7.32
N GLU A 99 -12.50 -23.94 7.02
CA GLU A 99 -13.85 -23.43 6.68
C GLU A 99 -13.95 -22.47 5.47
N GLY A 100 -13.24 -22.75 4.37
CA GLY A 100 -13.43 -21.96 3.15
C GLY A 100 -12.97 -20.50 3.32
N HIS A 101 -12.02 -20.26 4.21
CA HIS A 101 -11.30 -19.02 4.35
C HIS A 101 -9.85 -19.16 3.87
N TYR A 102 -9.18 -18.04 3.63
CA TYR A 102 -7.74 -18.03 3.40
C TYR A 102 -7.09 -16.97 4.27
N LYS A 103 -5.83 -17.19 4.64
CA LYS A 103 -5.03 -16.23 5.40
C LYS A 103 -3.80 -15.83 4.61
N ALA A 104 -3.71 -14.54 4.30
CA ALA A 104 -2.55 -13.93 3.66
C ALA A 104 -2.04 -12.82 4.61
N ASN A 105 -1.13 -13.17 5.53
CA ASN A 105 -0.60 -12.22 6.50
C ASN A 105 0.67 -11.55 5.93
N VAL A 106 0.63 -10.23 5.78
CA VAL A 106 1.73 -9.40 5.28
C VAL A 106 2.48 -8.66 6.39
N ASP A 107 2.00 -8.70 7.64
CA ASP A 107 2.49 -7.91 8.78
C ASP A 107 4.00 -8.10 9.01
N VAL A 108 4.45 -9.36 9.05
CA VAL A 108 5.88 -9.67 9.30
C VAL A 108 6.76 -9.18 8.15
N MET A 109 6.28 -9.26 6.91
CA MET A 109 7.01 -8.79 5.73
C MET A 109 7.12 -7.27 5.75
N MET A 110 6.01 -6.59 6.00
CA MET A 110 5.98 -5.14 6.15
C MET A 110 6.87 -4.66 7.30
N ALA A 111 6.91 -5.39 8.43
CA ALA A 111 7.75 -5.04 9.58
C ALA A 111 9.25 -5.18 9.29
N ILE A 112 9.65 -6.15 8.46
CA ILE A 112 11.05 -6.31 8.03
C ILE A 112 11.43 -5.15 7.12
N ASP A 113 10.62 -4.86 6.10
CA ASP A 113 10.87 -3.77 5.15
C ASP A 113 10.83 -2.38 5.81
N ALA A 114 10.15 -2.24 6.95
CA ALA A 114 10.15 -1.01 7.74
C ALA A 114 11.44 -0.75 8.53
N LEU A 115 12.24 -1.79 8.77
CA LEU A 115 13.48 -1.72 9.56
C LEU A 115 14.74 -1.56 8.72
N GLU A 116 14.70 -1.95 7.44
CA GLU A 116 15.80 -1.77 6.47
C GLU A 116 15.90 -0.32 5.95
#